data_AF-U5EVH6-F1
#
_entry.id   AF-U5EVH6-F1
#
_cell.length_a   1.000
_cell.length_b   1.000
_cell.length_c   1.000
_cell.angle_alpha   90.00
_cell.angle_beta   90.00
_cell.angle_gamma   90.00
#
_symmetry.space_group_name_H-M   'P 1'
#
loop_
_entity.id
_entity.type
_entity.pdbx_description
1 polymer ?
#
loop_
_entity_poly.entity_id
_entity_poly.type
_entity_poly.pdbx_seq_one_letter_code
_entity_poly.pdbx_strand_id
1 'polypeptide(L)'
;MSHRNILALVKSVALSRNLSPKYSVTNAFKYSSANNRFNSTTFRLPQLQQHQIRNFSSNATKNENITVTATSNTTTATAGSAGPQLLSKLFPQTAVESNASDEKTQENKRKEDEEDKKEKEKSWKHMKFGFIFFGVSVSTFVVWTIYEFGQPDLDENGIPIEDEFSKLPTVQQFIKRTWKSMTYYQKMIQEPSREKLLPDPLKHPYIQPPYTLVLEMKDVLVHPDWTYQTGWRFKKRPGIDLFLESLARHFEIIVYTADQGMTVFPILDALDPNGYIMYRLVRDATHFVDGHHVKNLDNLNRDLSKVIVIDWDPNSTKLHPDNALNIQRWTGNDDDTTLFDLIALLKTISSTEVDDVREVMRYYKQYDDPLAQFRENQRKLYEQMAEKEREEKDKGPSVVKRWTPSFMGRR
;
A
#
# COMPACT_ATOMS: atom_id res chain seq x y z
N MET A 1 26.13 9.87 -16.25
CA MET A 1 26.33 9.31 -14.89
C MET A 1 26.61 7.83 -15.03
N SER A 2 27.79 7.36 -14.58
CA SER A 2 28.28 6.00 -14.83
C SER A 2 27.58 4.96 -13.95
N HIS A 3 27.24 3.80 -14.53
CA HIS A 3 26.58 2.65 -13.89
C HIS A 3 27.27 2.12 -12.61
N ARG A 4 28.54 2.48 -12.38
CA ARG A 4 29.25 2.21 -11.12
C ARG A 4 28.57 2.85 -9.89
N ASN A 5 27.82 3.93 -10.07
CA ASN A 5 27.15 4.62 -8.96
C ASN A 5 25.84 3.94 -8.51
N ILE A 6 25.17 3.17 -9.38
CA ILE A 6 23.89 2.52 -9.06
C ILE A 6 24.14 1.23 -8.27
N LEU A 7 25.12 0.42 -8.69
CA LEU A 7 25.53 -0.78 -7.95
C LEU A 7 26.18 -0.48 -6.59
N ALA A 8 26.91 0.64 -6.49
CA ALA A 8 27.44 1.13 -5.21
C ALA A 8 26.32 1.57 -4.26
N LEU A 9 25.25 2.20 -4.78
CA LEU A 9 24.09 2.61 -3.99
C LEU A 9 23.28 1.40 -3.47
N VAL A 10 23.12 0.37 -4.30
CA VAL A 10 22.43 -0.88 -3.91
C VAL A 10 23.26 -1.67 -2.89
N LYS A 11 24.59 -1.74 -3.05
CA LYS A 11 25.49 -2.35 -2.05
C LYS A 11 25.56 -1.56 -0.75
N SER A 12 25.53 -0.22 -0.76
CA SER A 12 25.58 0.58 0.49
C SER A 12 24.28 0.47 1.30
N VAL A 13 23.13 0.33 0.64
CA VAL A 13 21.83 0.10 1.30
C VAL A 13 21.76 -1.31 1.90
N ALA A 14 22.39 -2.31 1.27
CA ALA A 14 22.48 -3.67 1.79
C ALA A 14 23.47 -3.79 2.98
N LEU A 15 24.64 -3.15 2.91
CA LEU A 15 25.61 -3.16 4.02
C LEU A 15 25.13 -2.36 5.24
N SER A 16 24.37 -1.27 5.03
CA SER A 16 23.78 -0.51 6.14
C SER A 16 22.74 -1.30 6.94
N ARG A 17 22.20 -2.39 6.39
CA ARG A 17 21.21 -3.26 7.07
C ARG A 17 21.85 -4.41 7.86
N ASN A 18 23.14 -4.69 7.68
CA ASN A 18 23.87 -5.76 8.37
C ASN A 18 24.62 -5.30 9.64
N LEU A 19 24.34 -4.09 10.14
CA LEU A 19 24.75 -3.70 11.49
C LEU A 19 23.80 -4.35 12.50
N SER A 20 24.25 -5.46 13.08
CA SER A 20 23.62 -6.10 14.24
C SER A 20 23.36 -5.09 15.37
N PRO A 21 22.18 -5.06 16.01
CA PRO A 21 21.99 -4.29 17.22
C PRO A 21 22.55 -5.07 18.42
N LYS A 22 23.83 -4.84 18.74
CA LYS A 22 24.34 -5.10 20.10
C LYS A 22 24.07 -3.87 20.96
N TYR A 23 22.83 -3.72 21.42
CA TYR A 23 22.53 -2.89 22.58
C TYR A 23 21.72 -3.71 23.59
N SER A 24 22.44 -4.08 24.66
CA SER A 24 21.94 -4.76 25.84
C SER A 24 20.88 -3.91 26.54
N VAL A 25 19.77 -4.56 26.90
CA VAL A 25 18.74 -4.05 27.79
C VAL A 25 19.29 -4.02 29.21
N THR A 26 19.76 -2.87 29.69
CA THR A 26 19.93 -2.57 31.12
C THR A 26 19.90 -1.06 31.35
N ASN A 27 18.75 -0.52 31.75
CA ASN A 27 18.59 0.37 32.92
C ASN A 27 17.21 1.04 32.88
N ALA A 28 16.34 0.57 33.75
CA ALA A 28 15.18 1.29 34.21
C ALA A 28 15.56 2.21 35.39
N PHE A 29 14.75 3.23 35.62
CA PHE A 29 14.65 4.08 36.82
C PHE A 29 15.75 5.10 37.13
N LYS A 30 15.47 6.37 36.77
CA LYS A 30 15.31 7.52 37.68
C LYS A 30 15.42 8.82 36.87
N TYR A 31 14.38 9.65 36.85
CA TYR A 31 14.35 10.93 37.54
C TYR A 31 12.99 11.60 37.35
N SER A 32 12.42 12.00 38.48
CA SER A 32 11.21 12.78 38.63
C SER A 32 11.57 14.26 38.76
N SER A 33 10.65 15.10 38.26
CA SER A 33 10.42 16.50 38.63
C SER A 33 11.30 17.58 38.00
N ALA A 34 10.72 18.36 37.08
CA ALA A 34 10.67 19.83 37.16
C ALA A 34 9.67 20.42 36.15
N ASN A 35 8.76 21.25 36.66
CA ASN A 35 7.89 22.17 35.91
C ASN A 35 8.68 23.07 34.94
N ASN A 36 8.15 23.38 33.75
CA ASN A 36 7.62 24.73 33.46
C ASN A 36 6.91 24.84 32.09
N ARG A 37 6.00 25.82 32.04
CA ARG A 37 5.17 26.32 30.93
C ARG A 37 5.98 26.75 29.69
N PHE A 38 5.42 26.55 28.49
CA PHE A 38 5.01 27.59 27.52
C PHE A 38 4.87 27.06 26.07
N ASN A 39 3.77 27.47 25.44
CA ASN A 39 3.47 27.73 24.03
C ASN A 39 3.59 26.67 22.92
N SER A 40 2.44 26.55 22.23
CA SER A 40 2.26 26.05 20.86
C SER A 40 3.36 26.56 19.92
N THR A 41 4.14 25.64 19.37
CA THR A 41 5.07 25.97 18.31
C THR A 41 5.14 24.85 17.29
N THR A 42 4.70 25.16 16.07
CA THR A 42 4.90 24.41 14.83
C THR A 42 6.38 24.12 14.63
N PHE A 43 6.76 22.85 14.51
CA PHE A 43 8.16 22.45 14.29
C PHE A 43 8.46 22.20 12.80
N ARG A 44 9.52 22.85 12.31
CA ARG A 44 10.14 22.63 11.00
C ARG A 44 11.35 21.71 11.15
N LEU A 45 11.53 20.77 10.21
CA LEU A 45 12.80 20.06 9.99
C LEU A 45 13.69 20.82 8.98
N PRO A 46 15.03 20.63 9.00
CA PRO A 46 15.98 21.44 8.24
C PRO A 46 16.02 21.05 6.75
N GLN A 47 16.08 22.06 5.88
CA GLN A 47 16.25 21.88 4.43
C GLN A 47 17.70 21.57 4.07
N LEU A 48 17.90 20.47 3.34
CA LEU A 48 19.14 20.23 2.61
C LEU A 48 19.13 20.99 1.27
N GLN A 49 20.25 21.65 1.03
CA GLN A 49 20.58 22.53 -0.08
C GLN A 49 20.67 21.76 -1.40
N GLN A 50 19.96 22.22 -2.45
CA GLN A 50 20.28 21.85 -3.83
C GLN A 50 20.39 23.11 -4.70
N HIS A 51 21.57 23.25 -5.31
CA HIS A 51 21.88 24.27 -6.29
C HIS A 51 21.60 23.75 -7.71
N GLN A 52 20.97 24.65 -8.49
CA GLN A 52 21.07 24.87 -9.93
C GLN A 52 20.56 23.80 -10.91
N ILE A 53 19.47 24.13 -11.61
CA ILE A 53 19.39 24.05 -13.07
C ILE A 53 18.70 25.32 -13.62
N ARG A 54 19.32 25.88 -14.67
CA ARG A 54 18.98 27.13 -15.36
C ARG A 54 17.66 27.07 -16.14
N ASN A 55 17.04 28.25 -16.19
CA ASN A 55 15.88 28.67 -16.96
C ASN A 55 15.90 28.26 -18.44
N PHE A 56 14.75 27.81 -18.94
CA PHE A 56 14.23 28.15 -20.27
C PHE A 56 12.70 28.30 -20.16
N SER A 57 12.21 29.49 -20.47
CA SER A 57 10.79 29.84 -20.55
C SER A 57 10.52 30.54 -21.88
N SER A 58 9.41 30.17 -22.50
CA SER A 58 8.52 30.89 -23.44
C SER A 58 8.01 29.91 -24.51
N ASN A 59 6.73 29.83 -24.89
CA ASN A 59 5.55 30.59 -24.51
C ASN A 59 4.26 29.76 -24.75
N ALA A 60 3.31 29.97 -23.83
CA ALA A 60 1.86 29.92 -23.92
C ALA A 60 1.15 29.45 -25.21
N THR A 61 0.34 28.39 -25.06
CA THR A 61 -0.86 28.10 -25.86
C THR A 61 -2.10 28.73 -25.22
N LYS A 62 -2.90 29.42 -26.03
CA LYS A 62 -4.22 29.96 -25.66
C LYS A 62 -5.31 29.07 -26.28
N ASN A 63 -6.20 28.55 -25.43
CA ASN A 63 -7.43 27.85 -25.80
C ASN A 63 -8.42 28.82 -26.43
N GLU A 64 -9.25 28.33 -27.37
CA GLU A 64 -10.69 28.64 -27.39
C GLU A 64 -11.49 27.66 -28.29
N ASN A 65 -12.40 26.95 -27.60
CA ASN A 65 -13.78 26.60 -27.92
C ASN A 65 -14.18 25.91 -29.24
N ILE A 66 -14.60 24.65 -29.05
CA ILE A 66 -15.47 23.87 -29.91
C ILE A 66 -16.93 24.25 -29.64
N THR A 67 -17.71 24.49 -30.69
CA THR A 67 -19.17 24.37 -30.65
C THR A 67 -19.61 23.60 -31.89
N VAL A 68 -20.23 22.45 -31.65
CA VAL A 68 -20.79 21.55 -32.66
C VAL A 68 -22.29 21.83 -32.73
N THR A 69 -22.82 22.03 -33.94
CA THR A 69 -24.26 21.91 -34.20
C THR A 69 -24.48 21.19 -35.52
N ALA A 70 -25.09 19.99 -35.41
CA ALA A 70 -26.11 19.32 -36.24
C ALA A 70 -26.21 19.69 -37.75
N THR A 71 -26.55 18.80 -38.69
CA THR A 71 -27.67 17.83 -38.68
C THR A 71 -27.64 16.97 -39.96
N SER A 72 -28.03 15.71 -39.82
CA SER A 72 -28.89 14.88 -40.71
C SER A 72 -28.65 14.69 -42.22
N ASN A 73 -28.51 13.40 -42.56
CA ASN A 73 -29.33 12.58 -43.48
C ASN A 73 -29.32 12.82 -45.00
N THR A 74 -28.69 11.85 -45.69
CA THR A 74 -29.35 10.76 -46.46
C THR A 74 -30.37 11.10 -47.56
N THR A 75 -30.08 10.48 -48.72
CA THR A 75 -30.95 9.94 -49.80
C THR A 75 -31.29 10.76 -51.05
N THR A 76 -30.70 10.27 -52.16
CA THR A 76 -31.30 9.94 -53.47
C THR A 76 -31.87 11.06 -54.34
N ALA A 77 -31.22 11.32 -55.48
CA ALA A 77 -31.73 10.92 -56.80
C ALA A 77 -30.78 11.38 -57.93
N THR A 78 -30.38 10.41 -58.77
CA THR A 78 -30.15 10.52 -60.22
C THR A 78 -29.77 11.88 -60.82
N ALA A 79 -28.48 12.04 -61.15
CA ALA A 79 -28.07 12.85 -62.30
C ALA A 79 -26.95 12.10 -63.03
N GLY A 80 -27.22 11.80 -64.30
CA GLY A 80 -26.38 11.00 -65.17
C GLY A 80 -24.97 11.56 -65.35
N SER A 81 -24.10 10.61 -65.70
CA SER A 81 -22.77 10.81 -66.26
C SER A 81 -22.72 12.01 -67.22
N ALA A 82 -22.20 13.13 -66.72
CA ALA A 82 -21.82 14.28 -67.52
C ALA A 82 -20.43 14.72 -67.07
N GLY A 83 -19.41 14.01 -67.56
CA GLY A 83 -18.00 14.32 -67.27
C GLY A 83 -17.13 13.12 -67.56
N PRO A 84 -17.03 12.71 -68.84
CA PRO A 84 -15.84 13.09 -69.60
C PRO A 84 -16.11 13.37 -71.10
N GLN A 85 -17.36 13.62 -71.49
CA GLN A 85 -17.75 13.83 -72.90
C GLN A 85 -17.87 15.31 -73.32
N LEU A 86 -17.87 16.25 -72.36
CA LEU A 86 -17.84 17.69 -72.63
C LEU A 86 -16.41 18.25 -72.72
N LEU A 87 -15.44 17.65 -72.01
CA LEU A 87 -14.04 18.06 -72.12
C LEU A 87 -13.33 17.47 -73.35
N SER A 88 -13.72 16.26 -73.79
CA SER A 88 -13.17 15.61 -74.99
C SER A 88 -13.72 16.18 -76.30
N LYS A 89 -14.86 16.90 -76.26
CA LYS A 89 -15.39 17.66 -77.40
C LYS A 89 -14.85 19.09 -77.51
N LEU A 90 -14.30 19.67 -76.43
CA LEU A 90 -13.71 21.01 -76.45
C LEU A 90 -12.22 21.01 -76.83
N PHE A 91 -11.51 19.88 -76.67
CA PHE A 91 -10.11 19.74 -77.07
C PHE A 91 -9.86 18.37 -77.73
N PRO A 92 -10.08 18.23 -79.05
CA PRO A 92 -9.83 16.98 -79.76
C PRO A 92 -8.33 16.61 -79.85
N GLN A 93 -7.44 17.50 -79.42
CA GLN A 93 -5.99 17.41 -79.63
C GLN A 93 -5.19 16.89 -78.44
N THR A 94 -5.81 16.60 -77.28
CA THR A 94 -5.08 15.98 -76.15
C THR A 94 -5.20 14.45 -76.11
N ALA A 95 -5.94 13.85 -77.05
CA ALA A 95 -6.04 12.39 -77.19
C ALA A 95 -4.82 11.74 -77.87
N VAL A 96 -3.76 12.51 -78.19
CA VAL A 96 -2.52 12.00 -78.77
C VAL A 96 -1.31 12.55 -78.02
N GLU A 97 -1.25 12.29 -76.72
CA GLU A 97 0.04 12.26 -75.98
C GLU A 97 -0.05 11.44 -74.68
N SER A 98 -1.01 10.51 -74.59
CA SER A 98 -1.25 9.68 -73.40
C SER A 98 -0.29 8.51 -73.23
N ASN A 99 0.72 8.32 -74.09
CA ASN A 99 1.65 7.20 -73.96
C ASN A 99 2.98 7.62 -73.32
N ALA A 100 3.44 8.85 -73.53
CA ALA A 100 4.76 9.29 -73.04
C ALA A 100 4.75 9.80 -71.59
N SER A 101 3.67 10.43 -71.14
CA SER A 101 3.53 10.88 -69.73
C SER A 101 3.24 9.73 -68.78
N ASP A 102 2.40 8.77 -69.20
CA ASP A 102 2.07 7.59 -68.40
C ASP A 102 3.26 6.62 -68.30
N GLU A 103 4.05 6.44 -69.36
CA GLU A 103 5.30 5.68 -69.31
C GLU A 103 6.32 6.31 -68.35
N LYS A 104 6.48 7.64 -68.36
CA LYS A 104 7.44 8.34 -67.49
C LYS A 104 7.01 8.33 -66.02
N THR A 105 5.71 8.44 -65.74
CA THR A 105 5.15 8.28 -64.39
C THR A 105 5.23 6.83 -63.91
N GLN A 106 5.03 5.85 -64.80
CA GLN A 106 5.16 4.43 -64.48
C GLN A 106 6.63 4.02 -64.27
N GLU A 107 7.56 4.62 -65.01
CA GLU A 107 9.01 4.40 -64.86
C GLU A 107 9.53 5.01 -63.55
N ASN A 108 9.08 6.21 -63.16
CA ASN A 108 9.44 6.81 -61.88
C ASN A 108 8.87 6.01 -60.70
N LYS A 109 7.63 5.53 -60.77
CA LYS A 109 7.07 4.63 -59.74
C LYS A 109 7.85 3.32 -59.62
N ARG A 110 8.28 2.73 -60.74
CA ARG A 110 9.13 1.52 -60.72
C ARG A 110 10.50 1.79 -60.10
N LYS A 111 11.09 2.97 -60.32
CA LYS A 111 12.35 3.40 -59.70
C LYS A 111 12.19 3.62 -58.19
N GLU A 112 11.12 4.29 -57.75
CA GLU A 112 10.77 4.45 -56.32
C GLU A 112 10.53 3.08 -55.66
N ASP A 113 9.77 2.19 -56.30
CA ASP A 113 9.50 0.83 -55.79
C ASP A 113 10.79 -0.01 -55.68
N GLU A 114 11.75 0.18 -56.60
CA GLU A 114 13.06 -0.48 -56.54
C GLU A 114 13.97 0.08 -55.45
N GLU A 115 13.94 1.39 -55.22
CA GLU A 115 14.66 2.04 -54.12
C GLU A 115 14.10 1.59 -52.77
N ASP A 116 12.77 1.59 -52.61
CA ASP A 116 12.07 1.08 -51.43
C ASP A 116 12.41 -0.39 -51.14
N LYS A 117 12.49 -1.23 -52.18
CA LYS A 117 12.92 -2.64 -52.02
C LYS A 117 14.37 -2.74 -51.55
N LYS A 118 15.28 -1.93 -52.12
CA LYS A 118 16.70 -1.89 -51.70
C LYS A 118 16.85 -1.38 -50.28
N GLU A 119 16.06 -0.39 -49.86
CA GLU A 119 16.04 0.11 -48.47
C GLU A 119 15.47 -0.91 -47.50
N LYS A 120 14.40 -1.64 -47.87
CA LYS A 120 13.87 -2.77 -47.10
C LYS A 120 14.87 -3.91 -46.96
N GLU A 121 15.63 -4.23 -48.01
CA GLU A 121 16.68 -5.26 -47.93
C GLU A 121 17.87 -4.84 -47.05
N LYS A 122 18.30 -3.58 -47.16
CA LYS A 122 19.36 -3.02 -46.29
C LYS A 122 18.90 -3.00 -44.83
N SER A 123 17.70 -2.52 -44.55
CA SER A 123 17.14 -2.50 -43.20
C SER A 123 16.93 -3.91 -42.64
N TRP A 124 16.50 -4.89 -43.43
CA TRP A 124 16.41 -6.31 -43.04
C TRP A 124 17.77 -6.92 -42.71
N LYS A 125 18.81 -6.59 -43.49
CA LYS A 125 20.20 -7.01 -43.19
C LYS A 125 20.69 -6.39 -41.89
N HIS A 126 20.48 -5.09 -41.68
CA HIS A 126 20.83 -4.41 -40.43
C HIS A 126 20.05 -4.96 -39.24
N MET A 127 18.76 -5.29 -39.41
CA MET A 127 17.93 -5.92 -38.39
C MET A 127 18.46 -7.32 -38.03
N LYS A 128 18.86 -8.14 -39.02
CA LYS A 128 19.52 -9.43 -38.78
C LYS A 128 20.82 -9.29 -38.00
N PHE A 129 21.68 -8.34 -38.38
CA PHE A 129 22.88 -8.05 -37.60
C PHE A 129 22.53 -7.57 -36.19
N GLY A 130 21.52 -6.71 -36.04
CA GLY A 130 21.00 -6.28 -34.75
C GLY A 130 20.58 -7.44 -33.85
N PHE A 131 19.86 -8.43 -34.39
CA PHE A 131 19.49 -9.64 -33.65
C PHE A 131 20.69 -10.51 -33.26
N ILE A 132 21.71 -10.62 -34.12
CA ILE A 132 22.94 -11.36 -33.81
C ILE A 132 23.70 -10.66 -32.67
N PHE A 133 23.91 -9.35 -32.75
CA PHE A 133 24.57 -8.58 -31.71
C PHE A 133 23.80 -8.64 -30.38
N PHE A 134 22.48 -8.54 -30.43
CA PHE A 134 21.62 -8.70 -29.26
C PHE A 134 21.75 -10.10 -28.66
N GLY A 135 21.71 -11.16 -29.48
CA GLY A 135 21.87 -12.54 -29.03
C GLY A 135 23.22 -12.81 -28.35
N VAL A 136 24.33 -12.32 -28.92
CA VAL A 136 25.67 -12.45 -28.33
C VAL A 136 25.77 -11.66 -27.02
N SER A 137 25.20 -10.45 -26.98
CA SER A 137 25.18 -9.62 -25.78
C SER A 137 24.39 -10.29 -24.64
N VAL A 138 23.19 -10.81 -24.92
CA VAL A 138 22.37 -11.54 -23.95
C VAL A 138 23.09 -12.79 -23.46
N SER A 139 23.72 -13.55 -24.36
CA SER A 139 24.45 -14.78 -23.99
C SER A 139 25.64 -14.49 -23.07
N THR A 140 26.41 -13.45 -23.38
CA THR A 140 27.54 -13.01 -22.54
C THR A 140 27.05 -12.54 -21.17
N PHE A 141 25.92 -11.80 -21.13
CA PHE A 141 25.31 -11.35 -19.87
C PHE A 141 24.80 -12.49 -19.00
N VAL A 142 24.19 -13.52 -19.60
CA VAL A 142 23.71 -14.73 -18.90
C VAL A 142 24.90 -15.50 -18.31
N VAL A 143 25.96 -15.74 -19.08
CA VAL A 143 27.17 -16.42 -18.58
C VAL A 143 27.80 -15.63 -17.43
N TRP A 144 27.91 -14.30 -17.56
CA TRP A 144 28.43 -13.44 -16.51
C TRP A 144 27.58 -13.47 -15.25
N THR A 145 26.25 -13.47 -15.39
CA THR A 145 25.31 -13.54 -14.26
C THR A 145 25.41 -14.89 -13.54
N ILE A 146 25.49 -16.00 -14.28
CA ILE A 146 25.68 -17.33 -13.68
C ILE A 146 27.01 -17.40 -12.94
N TYR A 147 28.07 -16.81 -13.50
CA TYR A 147 29.37 -16.77 -12.85
C TYR A 147 29.33 -15.96 -11.55
N GLU A 148 28.77 -14.74 -11.55
CA GLU A 148 28.74 -13.84 -10.40
C GLU A 148 27.83 -14.37 -9.28
N PHE A 149 26.61 -14.79 -9.60
CA PHE A 149 25.61 -15.26 -8.62
C PHE A 149 25.74 -16.75 -8.28
N GLY A 150 26.57 -17.49 -9.01
CA GLY A 150 26.81 -18.92 -8.80
C GLY A 150 28.09 -19.24 -8.01
N GLN A 151 28.88 -18.23 -7.64
CA GLN A 151 30.06 -18.45 -6.79
C GLN A 151 29.65 -18.97 -5.40
N PRO A 152 30.43 -19.89 -4.81
CA PRO A 152 30.18 -20.32 -3.43
C PRO A 152 30.55 -19.20 -2.45
N ASP A 153 29.81 -19.12 -1.35
CA ASP A 153 30.16 -18.23 -0.25
C ASP A 153 31.49 -18.67 0.36
N LEU A 154 32.38 -17.71 0.65
CA LEU A 154 33.69 -17.96 1.24
C LEU A 154 33.61 -17.70 2.76
N ASP A 155 34.26 -18.56 3.54
CA ASP A 155 34.43 -18.33 4.98
C ASP A 155 35.44 -17.20 5.27
N GLU A 156 35.63 -16.89 6.55
CA GLU A 156 36.58 -15.86 7.02
C GLU A 156 38.05 -16.15 6.59
N ASN A 157 38.36 -17.41 6.24
CA ASN A 157 39.67 -17.86 5.79
C ASN A 157 39.78 -17.98 4.26
N GLY A 158 38.74 -17.60 3.50
CA GLY A 158 38.69 -17.67 2.05
C GLY A 158 38.44 -19.07 1.47
N ILE A 159 37.99 -20.02 2.28
CA ILE A 159 37.62 -21.38 1.87
C ILE A 159 36.13 -21.40 1.51
N PRO A 160 35.73 -21.99 0.36
CA PRO A 160 34.33 -22.16 0.00
C PRO A 160 33.57 -22.97 1.04
N ILE A 161 32.47 -22.40 1.55
CA ILE A 161 31.57 -23.07 2.49
C ILE A 161 30.87 -24.23 1.77
N GLU A 162 30.84 -25.42 2.39
CA GLU A 162 30.15 -26.58 1.80
C GLU A 162 28.64 -26.37 1.84
N ASP A 163 28.01 -26.26 0.67
CA ASP A 163 26.57 -26.10 0.51
C ASP A 163 25.89 -27.37 0.00
N GLU A 164 24.56 -27.32 -0.07
CA GLU A 164 23.70 -28.40 -0.57
C GLU A 164 24.02 -28.81 -2.02
N PHE A 165 24.75 -27.97 -2.77
CA PHE A 165 25.07 -28.17 -4.19
C PHE A 165 26.53 -28.60 -4.41
N SER A 166 27.40 -28.55 -3.40
CA SER A 166 28.83 -28.89 -3.51
C SER A 166 29.10 -30.31 -4.04
N LYS A 167 28.14 -31.22 -3.89
CA LYS A 167 28.24 -32.63 -4.34
C LYS A 167 27.86 -32.83 -5.82
N LEU A 168 27.35 -31.80 -6.51
CA LEU A 168 26.92 -31.86 -7.90
C LEU A 168 28.05 -31.51 -8.88
N PRO A 169 27.93 -31.84 -10.18
CA PRO A 169 28.88 -31.39 -11.20
C PRO A 169 28.99 -29.86 -11.26
N THR A 170 30.20 -29.31 -11.46
CA THR A 170 30.50 -27.87 -11.33
C THR A 170 29.52 -26.96 -12.08
N VAL A 171 29.18 -27.27 -13.34
CA VAL A 171 28.23 -26.45 -14.13
C VAL A 171 26.83 -26.44 -13.50
N GLN A 172 26.38 -27.59 -12.99
CA GLN A 172 25.09 -27.68 -12.30
C GLN A 172 25.11 -26.93 -10.96
N GLN A 173 26.26 -26.91 -10.26
CA GLN A 173 26.40 -26.13 -9.02
C GLN A 173 26.14 -24.65 -9.28
N PHE A 174 26.82 -24.07 -10.27
CA PHE A 174 26.68 -22.65 -10.60
C PHE A 174 25.25 -22.31 -10.99
N ILE A 175 24.64 -23.08 -11.90
CA ILE A 175 23.25 -22.83 -12.32
C ILE A 175 22.28 -22.92 -11.14
N LYS A 176 22.36 -23.97 -10.32
CA LYS A 176 21.45 -24.14 -9.16
C LYS A 176 21.66 -23.07 -8.10
N ARG A 177 22.91 -22.66 -7.84
CA ARG A 177 23.23 -21.54 -6.94
C ARG A 177 22.67 -20.23 -7.46
N THR A 178 22.82 -19.94 -8.76
CA THR A 178 22.21 -18.75 -9.38
C THR A 178 20.69 -18.77 -9.24
N TRP A 179 20.04 -19.91 -9.50
CA TRP A 179 18.60 -20.06 -9.28
C TRP A 179 18.20 -19.85 -7.82
N LYS A 180 18.91 -20.47 -6.87
CA LYS A 180 18.68 -20.29 -5.42
C LYS A 180 18.85 -18.82 -5.03
N SER A 181 19.92 -18.17 -5.47
CA SER A 181 20.20 -16.76 -5.24
C SER A 181 19.09 -15.86 -5.79
N MET A 182 18.64 -16.10 -7.02
CA MET A 182 17.53 -15.37 -7.63
C MET A 182 16.23 -15.55 -6.84
N THR A 183 15.89 -16.80 -6.46
CA THR A 183 14.71 -17.07 -5.62
C THR A 183 14.84 -16.46 -4.23
N TYR A 184 16.05 -16.41 -3.67
CA TYR A 184 16.33 -15.79 -2.38
C TYR A 184 16.11 -14.27 -2.43
N TYR A 185 16.59 -13.58 -3.46
CA TYR A 185 16.31 -12.15 -3.64
C TYR A 185 14.82 -11.88 -3.83
N GLN A 186 14.13 -12.71 -4.62
CA GLN A 186 12.68 -12.59 -4.76
C GLN A 186 11.97 -12.78 -3.41
N LYS A 187 12.37 -13.80 -2.65
CA LYS A 187 11.85 -14.08 -1.31
C LYS A 187 12.10 -12.91 -0.34
N MET A 188 13.30 -12.34 -0.34
CA MET A 188 13.64 -11.16 0.48
C MET A 188 12.79 -9.91 0.15
N ILE A 189 12.31 -9.78 -1.09
CA ILE A 189 11.44 -8.67 -1.50
C ILE A 189 9.99 -8.93 -1.09
N GLN A 190 9.56 -10.20 -1.12
CA GLN A 190 8.18 -10.61 -0.87
C GLN A 190 7.87 -10.86 0.60
N GLU A 191 8.81 -11.42 1.34
CA GLU A 191 8.63 -11.84 2.74
C GLU A 191 9.07 -10.77 3.73
N PRO A 192 8.44 -10.74 4.92
CA PRO A 192 8.79 -9.80 5.96
C PRO A 192 10.20 -10.09 6.51
N SER A 193 10.78 -9.09 7.15
CA SER A 193 12.13 -9.17 7.73
C SER A 193 12.27 -10.22 8.83
N ARG A 194 11.17 -10.71 9.41
CA ARG A 194 11.13 -11.67 10.52
C ARG A 194 9.89 -12.57 10.44
N GLU A 195 10.03 -13.82 10.85
CA GLU A 195 8.90 -14.77 10.92
C GLU A 195 7.91 -14.41 12.04
N LYS A 196 8.43 -14.08 13.23
CA LYS A 196 7.63 -13.57 14.35
C LYS A 196 7.80 -12.06 14.45
N LEU A 197 6.71 -11.32 14.28
CA LEU A 197 6.71 -9.86 14.34
C LEU A 197 6.76 -9.34 15.77
N LEU A 198 6.09 -10.03 16.70
CA LEU A 198 6.05 -9.68 18.12
C LEU A 198 6.72 -10.74 19.00
N PRO A 199 7.30 -10.33 20.14
CA PRO A 199 7.77 -11.27 21.15
C PRO A 199 6.61 -12.05 21.76
N ASP A 200 6.92 -13.17 22.40
CA ASP A 200 5.93 -13.97 23.11
C ASP A 200 5.28 -13.15 24.24
N PRO A 201 3.97 -13.33 24.50
CA PRO A 201 3.28 -12.67 25.62
C PRO A 201 3.98 -12.90 26.96
N LEU A 202 3.96 -11.89 27.82
CA LEU A 202 4.58 -11.98 29.14
C LEU A 202 3.79 -12.95 30.03
N LYS A 203 4.51 -13.77 30.79
CA LYS A 203 3.90 -14.68 31.77
C LYS A 203 3.64 -13.94 33.09
N HIS A 204 2.69 -14.45 33.87
CA HIS A 204 2.43 -14.00 35.24
C HIS A 204 3.76 -13.90 36.03
N PRO A 205 4.04 -12.80 36.75
CA PRO A 205 3.09 -11.84 37.35
C PRO A 205 2.76 -10.58 36.51
N TYR A 206 3.28 -10.46 35.29
CA TYR A 206 2.98 -9.31 34.44
C TYR A 206 1.58 -9.44 33.83
N ILE A 207 0.74 -8.42 34.03
CA ILE A 207 -0.62 -8.37 33.47
C ILE A 207 -0.54 -7.66 32.12
N GLN A 208 -0.98 -8.34 31.07
CA GLN A 208 -1.13 -7.76 29.73
C GLN A 208 -2.60 -7.62 29.37
N PRO A 209 -2.95 -6.65 28.49
CA PRO A 209 -4.31 -6.56 27.97
C PRO A 209 -4.70 -7.85 27.24
N PRO A 210 -5.96 -8.32 27.38
CA PRO A 210 -6.40 -9.59 26.80
C PRO A 210 -6.62 -9.55 25.28
N TYR A 211 -6.82 -8.36 24.70
CA TYR A 211 -7.06 -8.17 23.27
C TYR A 211 -5.90 -7.39 22.63
N THR A 212 -5.63 -7.67 21.36
CA THR A 212 -4.65 -6.93 20.56
C THR A 212 -5.37 -6.09 19.52
N LEU A 213 -5.07 -4.78 19.47
CA LEU A 213 -5.63 -3.84 18.51
C LEU A 213 -4.55 -3.40 17.53
N VAL A 214 -4.71 -3.80 16.28
CA VAL A 214 -3.83 -3.44 15.18
C VAL A 214 -4.45 -2.26 14.42
N LEU A 215 -3.70 -1.17 14.27
CA LEU A 215 -4.16 0.06 13.65
C LEU A 215 -3.31 0.40 12.44
N GLU A 216 -3.95 0.73 11.32
CA GLU A 216 -3.29 1.51 10.27
C GLU A 216 -3.03 2.94 10.76
N MET A 217 -1.91 3.52 10.37
CA MET A 217 -1.56 4.90 10.70
C MET A 217 -2.19 5.86 9.68
N LYS A 218 -1.95 5.63 8.38
CA LYS A 218 -2.30 6.56 7.31
C LYS A 218 -3.79 6.50 7.00
N ASP A 219 -4.43 7.66 6.97
CA ASP A 219 -5.86 7.88 6.68
C ASP A 219 -6.82 7.15 7.65
N VAL A 220 -6.29 6.60 8.76
CA VAL A 220 -7.05 6.10 9.92
C VAL A 220 -6.74 6.95 11.15
N LEU A 221 -5.46 7.20 11.45
CA LEU A 221 -5.01 7.99 12.60
C LEU A 221 -4.51 9.38 12.20
N VAL A 222 -3.77 9.46 11.09
CA VAL A 222 -3.21 10.71 10.57
C VAL A 222 -3.38 10.78 9.06
N HIS A 223 -3.53 12.00 8.53
CA HIS A 223 -3.69 12.23 7.10
C HIS A 223 -2.51 13.05 6.56
N PRO A 224 -1.77 12.56 5.55
CA PRO A 224 -0.71 13.33 4.90
C PRO A 224 -1.32 14.43 4.02
N ASP A 225 -0.96 15.67 4.30
CA ASP A 225 -1.35 16.86 3.54
C ASP A 225 -0.10 17.49 2.93
N TRP A 226 -0.15 17.85 1.64
CA TRP A 226 0.97 18.47 0.95
C TRP A 226 0.55 19.80 0.34
N THR A 227 1.32 20.86 0.63
CA THR A 227 1.14 22.16 -0.02
C THR A 227 2.48 22.71 -0.50
N TYR A 228 2.46 23.54 -1.55
CA TYR A 228 3.66 24.18 -2.10
C TYR A 228 4.45 25.01 -1.06
N GLN A 229 3.75 25.62 -0.11
CA GLN A 229 4.34 26.52 0.88
C GLN A 229 4.99 25.75 2.03
N THR A 230 4.45 24.56 2.34
CA THR A 230 4.73 23.87 3.60
C THR A 230 5.38 22.52 3.41
N GLY A 231 5.33 21.96 2.20
CA GLY A 231 5.67 20.58 1.91
C GLY A 231 4.72 19.62 2.61
N TRP A 232 5.23 18.41 2.88
CA TRP A 232 4.52 17.36 3.59
C TRP A 232 4.26 17.71 5.05
N ARG A 233 3.00 17.56 5.46
CA ARG A 233 2.53 17.66 6.84
C ARG A 233 1.57 16.51 7.13
N PHE A 234 1.37 16.24 8.41
CA PHE A 234 0.43 15.21 8.85
C PHE A 234 -0.59 15.87 9.77
N LYS A 235 -1.87 15.75 9.41
CA LYS A 235 -2.98 16.16 10.26
C LYS A 235 -3.32 15.04 11.21
N LYS A 236 -3.52 15.34 12.50
CA LYS A 236 -4.05 14.38 13.48
C LYS A 236 -5.55 14.24 13.30
N ARG A 237 -6.08 13.01 13.33
CA ARG A 237 -7.53 12.80 13.33
C ARG A 237 -8.15 13.29 14.64
N PRO A 238 -9.27 14.03 14.59
CA PRO A 238 -9.97 14.47 15.80
C PRO A 238 -10.26 13.29 16.76
N GLY A 239 -9.99 13.49 18.05
CA GLY A 239 -10.24 12.48 19.08
C GLY A 239 -9.15 11.40 19.24
N ILE A 240 -8.05 11.45 18.49
CA ILE A 240 -6.99 10.43 18.57
C ILE A 240 -6.33 10.30 19.94
N ASP A 241 -6.11 11.42 20.63
CA ASP A 241 -5.46 11.41 21.94
C ASP A 241 -6.34 10.66 22.96
N LEU A 242 -7.65 10.93 22.94
CA LEU A 242 -8.65 10.22 23.76
C LEU A 242 -8.79 8.75 23.35
N PHE A 243 -8.69 8.46 22.05
CA PHE A 243 -8.77 7.11 21.50
C PHE A 243 -7.65 6.23 22.07
N LEU A 244 -6.39 6.68 21.98
CA LEU A 244 -5.24 5.95 22.50
C LEU A 244 -5.32 5.80 24.02
N GLU A 245 -5.59 6.89 24.74
CA GLU A 245 -5.69 6.87 26.21
C GLU A 245 -6.79 5.92 26.71
N SER A 246 -7.95 5.94 26.06
CA SER A 246 -9.10 5.11 26.43
C SER A 246 -8.87 3.62 26.23
N LEU A 247 -8.16 3.26 25.15
CA LEU A 247 -8.02 1.87 24.73
C LEU A 247 -6.74 1.22 25.27
N ALA A 248 -5.72 2.00 25.62
CA ALA A 248 -4.44 1.48 26.14
C ALA A 248 -4.57 0.57 27.37
N ARG A 249 -5.65 0.74 28.16
CA ARG A 249 -5.93 -0.13 29.33
C ARG A 249 -6.55 -1.48 28.98
N HIS A 250 -7.20 -1.58 27.82
CA HIS A 250 -8.02 -2.73 27.42
C HIS A 250 -7.38 -3.53 26.28
N PHE A 251 -6.56 -2.87 25.47
CA PHE A 251 -5.94 -3.43 24.28
C PHE A 251 -4.42 -3.22 24.28
N GLU A 252 -3.70 -4.23 23.80
CA GLU A 252 -2.33 -4.09 23.33
C GLU A 252 -2.38 -3.36 21.97
N ILE A 253 -2.04 -2.07 21.95
CA ILE A 253 -2.13 -1.24 20.75
C ILE A 253 -0.86 -1.40 19.91
N ILE A 254 -1.06 -1.74 18.63
CA ILE A 254 0.00 -1.96 17.65
C ILE A 254 -0.31 -1.13 16.42
N VAL A 255 0.63 -0.28 16.00
CA VAL A 255 0.55 0.34 14.69
C VAL A 255 1.19 -0.59 13.67
N TYR A 256 0.43 -0.98 12.64
CA TYR A 256 0.93 -1.80 11.54
C TYR A 256 0.59 -1.13 10.22
N THR A 257 1.62 -0.61 9.53
CA THR A 257 1.46 0.18 8.30
C THR A 257 2.35 -0.32 7.16
N ALA A 258 1.90 -0.09 5.93
CA ALA A 258 2.69 -0.34 4.72
C ALA A 258 3.70 0.79 4.41
N ASP A 259 3.71 1.87 5.20
CA ASP A 259 4.65 2.97 5.05
C ASP A 259 6.06 2.65 5.60
N GLN A 260 7.07 3.38 5.14
CA GLN A 260 8.47 3.15 5.53
C GLN A 260 8.76 3.67 6.94
N GLY A 261 9.53 2.91 7.74
CA GLY A 261 9.87 3.30 9.11
C GLY A 261 10.56 4.67 9.25
N MET A 262 11.35 5.08 8.25
CA MET A 262 12.03 6.37 8.24
C MET A 262 11.08 7.57 8.34
N THR A 263 9.87 7.46 7.79
CA THR A 263 8.85 8.50 7.87
C THR A 263 7.89 8.26 9.03
N VAL A 264 7.55 7.00 9.30
CA VAL A 264 6.52 6.62 10.29
C VAL A 264 6.98 6.89 11.72
N PHE A 265 8.21 6.52 12.10
CA PHE A 265 8.62 6.59 13.50
C PHE A 265 8.56 8.01 14.10
N PRO A 266 9.08 9.06 13.44
CA PRO A 266 8.97 10.42 13.96
C PRO A 266 7.52 10.93 14.09
N ILE A 267 6.63 10.46 13.21
CA ILE A 267 5.20 10.81 13.25
C ILE A 267 4.55 10.17 14.47
N LEU A 268 4.81 8.88 14.70
CA LEU A 268 4.28 8.16 15.86
C LEU A 268 4.83 8.71 17.18
N ASP A 269 6.11 9.09 17.23
CA ASP A 269 6.70 9.73 18.42
C ASP A 269 6.02 11.07 18.75
N ALA A 270 5.65 11.85 17.74
CA ALA A 270 4.93 13.10 17.92
C ALA A 270 3.43 12.89 18.23
N LEU A 271 2.85 11.80 17.73
CA LEU A 271 1.44 11.45 17.91
C LEU A 271 1.15 10.89 19.30
N ASP A 272 2.04 10.07 19.83
CA ASP A 272 1.88 9.36 21.10
C ASP A 272 3.04 9.67 22.07
N PRO A 273 3.07 10.88 22.66
CA PRO A 273 4.10 11.26 23.63
C PRO A 273 4.01 10.48 24.95
N ASN A 274 2.86 9.85 25.24
CA ASN A 274 2.62 9.11 26.47
C ASN A 274 2.98 7.62 26.35
N GLY A 275 3.25 7.12 25.13
CA GLY A 275 3.68 5.75 24.89
C GLY A 275 2.57 4.70 25.05
N TYR A 276 1.35 5.01 24.61
CA TYR A 276 0.24 4.05 24.55
C TYR A 276 0.42 2.97 23.48
N ILE A 277 1.12 3.27 22.38
CA ILE A 277 1.42 2.33 21.29
C ILE A 277 2.59 1.43 21.72
N MET A 278 2.32 0.15 21.91
CA MET A 278 3.30 -0.81 22.43
C MET A 278 4.29 -1.28 21.35
N TYR A 279 3.79 -1.53 20.13
CA TYR A 279 4.60 -2.01 19.01
C TYR A 279 4.32 -1.25 17.72
N ARG A 280 5.36 -1.10 16.90
CA ARG A 280 5.34 -0.33 15.65
C ARG A 280 5.89 -1.21 14.53
N LEU A 281 4.99 -1.71 13.68
CA LEU A 281 5.27 -2.54 12.53
C LEU A 281 5.13 -1.69 11.27
N VAL A 282 6.15 -1.68 10.43
CA VAL A 282 6.22 -0.84 9.23
C VAL A 282 6.36 -1.73 8.00
N ARG A 283 6.61 -1.14 6.81
CA ARG A 283 6.64 -1.85 5.52
C ARG A 283 7.48 -3.14 5.52
N ASP A 284 8.58 -3.19 6.24
CA ASP A 284 9.46 -4.37 6.30
C ASP A 284 8.82 -5.57 7.01
N ALA A 285 7.75 -5.36 7.79
CA ALA A 285 6.96 -6.40 8.43
C ALA A 285 5.80 -6.89 7.56
N THR A 286 5.55 -6.30 6.38
CA THR A 286 4.45 -6.69 5.48
C THR A 286 4.92 -7.69 4.42
N HIS A 287 4.01 -8.53 3.94
CA HIS A 287 4.24 -9.34 2.75
C HIS A 287 3.89 -8.55 1.49
N PHE A 288 4.72 -8.64 0.46
CA PHE A 288 4.42 -8.07 -0.84
C PHE A 288 3.83 -9.13 -1.77
N VAL A 289 2.51 -9.10 -1.94
CA VAL A 289 1.73 -10.09 -2.70
C VAL A 289 0.96 -9.37 -3.80
N ASP A 290 1.08 -9.83 -5.05
CA ASP A 290 0.35 -9.28 -6.21
C ASP A 290 0.42 -7.74 -6.34
N GLY A 291 1.59 -7.16 -6.06
CA GLY A 291 1.79 -5.71 -6.14
C GLY A 291 1.29 -4.92 -4.93
N HIS A 292 0.73 -5.56 -3.92
CA HIS A 292 0.16 -4.93 -2.72
C HIS A 292 0.89 -5.37 -1.46
N HIS A 293 0.96 -4.46 -0.48
CA HIS A 293 1.47 -4.77 0.86
C HIS A 293 0.34 -5.35 1.71
N VAL A 294 0.50 -6.59 2.12
CA VAL A 294 -0.48 -7.34 2.92
C VAL A 294 0.09 -7.59 4.31
N LYS A 295 -0.75 -7.32 5.31
CA LYS A 295 -0.50 -7.51 6.74
C LYS A 295 -0.89 -8.94 7.08
N ASN A 296 0.11 -9.82 7.19
CA ASN A 296 -0.15 -11.19 7.60
C ASN A 296 -0.20 -11.29 9.12
N LEU A 297 -1.37 -11.63 9.68
CA LEU A 297 -1.59 -11.71 11.12
C LEU A 297 -1.04 -13.01 11.72
N ASP A 298 -0.80 -14.05 10.92
CA ASP A 298 -0.18 -15.30 11.39
C ASP A 298 1.22 -15.04 11.96
N ASN A 299 1.93 -14.06 11.41
CA ASN A 299 3.25 -13.64 11.87
C ASN A 299 3.19 -12.76 13.14
N LEU A 300 2.01 -12.29 13.56
CA LEU A 300 1.87 -11.39 14.70
C LEU A 300 2.19 -12.06 16.05
N ASN A 301 2.17 -13.40 16.12
CA ASN A 301 2.40 -14.15 17.36
C ASN A 301 1.39 -13.82 18.47
N ARG A 302 0.11 -13.70 18.08
CA ARG A 302 -1.05 -13.46 18.97
C ARG A 302 -2.19 -14.38 18.56
N ASP A 303 -3.11 -14.64 19.49
CA ASP A 303 -4.31 -15.41 19.17
C ASP A 303 -5.27 -14.58 18.29
N LEU A 304 -5.54 -15.05 17.08
CA LEU A 304 -6.43 -14.38 16.13
C LEU A 304 -7.86 -14.26 16.65
N SER A 305 -8.30 -15.07 17.63
CA SER A 305 -9.62 -14.89 18.26
C SER A 305 -9.72 -13.58 19.08
N LYS A 306 -8.57 -12.97 19.42
CA LYS A 306 -8.46 -11.76 20.25
C LYS A 306 -7.80 -10.57 19.51
N VAL A 307 -7.54 -10.71 18.21
CA VAL A 307 -6.90 -9.66 17.38
C VAL A 307 -7.95 -8.94 16.54
N ILE A 308 -7.98 -7.60 16.65
CA ILE A 308 -8.83 -6.74 15.83
C ILE A 308 -7.93 -5.81 15.00
N VAL A 309 -8.16 -5.75 13.69
CA VAL A 309 -7.46 -4.84 12.78
C VAL A 309 -8.41 -3.73 12.33
N ILE A 310 -8.01 -2.48 12.51
CA ILE A 310 -8.72 -1.31 11.97
C ILE A 310 -7.90 -0.74 10.81
N ASP A 311 -8.48 -0.78 9.63
CA ASP A 311 -7.87 -0.28 8.40
C ASP A 311 -8.95 0.33 7.50
N TRP A 312 -8.56 1.18 6.56
CA TRP A 312 -9.47 1.67 5.52
C TRP A 312 -9.34 0.85 4.22
N ASP A 313 -8.19 0.21 3.97
CA ASP A 313 -7.96 -0.58 2.76
C ASP A 313 -8.26 -2.08 3.00
N PRO A 314 -9.26 -2.68 2.36
CA PRO A 314 -9.53 -4.11 2.49
C PRO A 314 -8.40 -4.99 1.92
N ASN A 315 -7.56 -4.47 1.02
CA ASN A 315 -6.46 -5.25 0.45
C ASN A 315 -5.32 -5.49 1.45
N SER A 316 -5.16 -4.60 2.43
CA SER A 316 -4.10 -4.72 3.45
C SER A 316 -4.29 -5.96 4.33
N THR A 317 -5.53 -6.44 4.48
CA THR A 317 -5.91 -7.57 5.34
C THR A 317 -6.50 -8.73 4.54
N LYS A 318 -6.14 -8.84 3.25
CA LYS A 318 -6.66 -9.86 2.32
C LYS A 318 -6.53 -11.31 2.84
N LEU A 319 -5.51 -11.61 3.64
CA LEU A 319 -5.30 -12.94 4.24
C LEU A 319 -6.20 -13.21 5.45
N HIS A 320 -6.59 -12.16 6.19
CA HIS A 320 -7.34 -12.25 7.45
C HIS A 320 -8.54 -11.30 7.45
N PRO A 321 -9.49 -11.45 6.52
CA PRO A 321 -10.61 -10.51 6.36
C PRO A 321 -11.58 -10.52 7.56
N ASP A 322 -11.66 -11.63 8.29
CA ASP A 322 -12.56 -11.80 9.45
C ASP A 322 -12.06 -11.05 10.70
N ASN A 323 -10.78 -10.70 10.75
CA ASN A 323 -10.18 -9.94 11.83
C ASN A 323 -10.20 -8.43 11.57
N ALA A 324 -10.57 -8.01 10.36
CA ALA A 324 -10.50 -6.63 9.92
C ALA A 324 -11.87 -5.94 9.95
N LEU A 325 -11.91 -4.77 10.60
CA LEU A 325 -12.99 -3.82 10.51
C LEU A 325 -12.57 -2.68 9.58
N ASN A 326 -13.12 -2.69 8.36
CA ASN A 326 -12.86 -1.65 7.40
C ASN A 326 -13.67 -0.40 7.70
N ILE A 327 -13.00 0.72 7.95
CA ILE A 327 -13.64 2.01 8.18
C ILE A 327 -13.49 2.92 6.96
N GLN A 328 -14.34 3.95 6.88
CA GLN A 328 -14.19 4.96 5.83
C GLN A 328 -12.83 5.67 5.94
N ARG A 329 -12.16 5.80 4.80
CA ARG A 329 -10.89 6.53 4.67
C ARG A 329 -11.07 7.98 5.11
N TRP A 330 -10.27 8.44 6.04
CA TRP A 330 -10.29 9.82 6.51
C TRP A 330 -9.51 10.72 5.55
N THR A 331 -10.11 11.83 5.15
CA THR A 331 -9.54 12.77 4.16
C THR A 331 -9.02 14.06 4.81
N GLY A 332 -8.81 14.06 6.13
CA GLY A 332 -8.28 15.23 6.84
C GLY A 332 -9.33 16.27 7.24
N ASN A 333 -10.62 15.89 7.33
CA ASN A 333 -11.70 16.75 7.81
C ASN A 333 -11.75 16.83 9.35
N ASP A 334 -12.02 18.01 9.88
CA ASP A 334 -12.01 18.29 11.33
C ASP A 334 -13.31 17.89 12.04
N ASP A 335 -14.41 17.73 11.29
CA ASP A 335 -15.73 17.34 11.82
C ASP A 335 -15.90 15.81 11.96
N ASP A 336 -14.83 15.03 11.78
CA ASP A 336 -14.87 13.57 11.89
C ASP A 336 -15.09 13.12 13.36
N THR A 337 -16.10 12.28 13.57
CA THR A 337 -16.42 11.69 14.88
C THR A 337 -16.18 10.18 14.96
N THR A 338 -15.66 9.60 13.89
CA THR A 338 -15.54 8.16 13.69
C THR A 338 -14.68 7.48 14.77
N LEU A 339 -13.62 8.14 15.25
CA LEU A 339 -12.79 7.59 16.33
C LEU A 339 -13.56 7.45 17.66
N PHE A 340 -14.51 8.34 17.95
CA PHE A 340 -15.32 8.24 19.17
C PHE A 340 -16.27 7.04 19.11
N ASP A 341 -16.87 6.80 17.94
CA ASP A 341 -17.73 5.63 17.70
C ASP A 341 -16.92 4.32 17.81
N LEU A 342 -15.68 4.31 17.30
CA LEU A 342 -14.76 3.18 17.46
C LEU A 342 -14.39 2.91 18.91
N ILE A 343 -14.15 3.96 19.72
CA ILE A 343 -13.88 3.79 21.16
C ILE A 343 -15.05 3.07 21.82
N ALA A 344 -16.28 3.48 21.53
CA ALA A 344 -17.47 2.87 22.10
C ALA A 344 -17.58 1.40 21.71
N LEU A 345 -17.45 1.07 20.42
CA LEU A 345 -17.48 -0.31 19.92
C LEU A 345 -16.41 -1.19 20.57
N LEU A 346 -15.15 -0.75 20.57
CA LEU A 346 -14.03 -1.52 21.10
C LEU A 346 -14.13 -1.71 22.62
N LYS A 347 -14.58 -0.68 23.35
CA LYS A 347 -14.85 -0.80 24.80
C LYS A 347 -15.99 -1.77 25.08
N THR A 348 -17.06 -1.77 24.28
CA THR A 348 -18.15 -2.75 24.42
C THR A 348 -17.62 -4.16 24.24
N ILE A 349 -16.83 -4.43 23.19
CA ILE A 349 -16.22 -5.75 22.95
C ILE A 349 -15.37 -6.19 24.14
N SER A 350 -14.51 -5.31 24.65
CA SER A 350 -13.67 -5.63 25.80
C SER A 350 -14.47 -5.84 27.08
N SER A 351 -15.55 -5.08 27.29
CA SER A 351 -16.36 -5.11 28.52
C SER A 351 -17.33 -6.30 28.55
N THR A 352 -17.76 -6.79 27.38
CA THR A 352 -18.56 -8.01 27.24
C THR A 352 -17.70 -9.28 27.28
N GLU A 353 -16.36 -9.14 27.30
CA GLU A 353 -15.41 -10.26 27.34
C GLU A 353 -15.64 -11.28 26.21
N VAL A 354 -15.85 -10.79 24.98
CA VAL A 354 -16.14 -11.63 23.81
C VAL A 354 -15.04 -12.68 23.58
N ASP A 355 -15.41 -13.96 23.56
CA ASP A 355 -14.48 -15.07 23.35
C ASP A 355 -13.76 -14.99 21.99
N ASP A 356 -14.50 -14.83 20.89
CA ASP A 356 -13.95 -14.67 19.53
C ASP A 356 -14.45 -13.38 18.87
N VAL A 357 -13.56 -12.42 18.67
CA VAL A 357 -13.90 -11.11 18.09
C VAL A 357 -14.32 -11.21 16.62
N ARG A 358 -13.95 -12.28 15.91
CA ARG A 358 -14.23 -12.45 14.47
C ARG A 358 -15.71 -12.56 14.18
N GLU A 359 -16.50 -13.08 15.13
CA GLU A 359 -17.96 -13.14 15.00
C GLU A 359 -18.58 -11.74 14.95
N VAL A 360 -18.10 -10.86 15.83
CA VAL A 360 -18.53 -9.46 15.91
C VAL A 360 -18.11 -8.72 14.63
N MET A 361 -16.87 -8.90 14.18
CA MET A 361 -16.39 -8.28 12.95
C MET A 361 -17.19 -8.73 11.73
N ARG A 362 -17.45 -10.03 11.59
CA ARG A 362 -18.25 -10.59 10.50
C ARG A 362 -19.68 -10.06 10.48
N TYR A 363 -20.29 -9.83 11.65
CA TYR A 363 -21.61 -9.20 11.72
C TYR A 363 -21.58 -7.77 11.19
N TYR A 364 -20.67 -6.94 11.69
CA TYR A 364 -20.61 -5.52 11.30
C TYR A 364 -20.13 -5.30 9.85
N LYS A 365 -19.32 -6.22 9.31
CA LYS A 365 -18.83 -6.18 7.93
C LYS A 365 -19.91 -6.40 6.87
N GLN A 366 -21.09 -6.91 7.26
CA GLN A 366 -22.23 -7.08 6.33
C GLN A 366 -22.85 -5.74 5.91
N TYR A 367 -22.56 -4.67 6.64
CA TYR A 367 -23.12 -3.34 6.43
C TYR A 367 -22.10 -2.44 5.72
N ASP A 368 -22.60 -1.52 4.89
CA ASP A 368 -21.76 -0.54 4.18
C ASP A 368 -20.99 0.37 5.15
N ASP A 369 -21.65 0.80 6.24
CA ASP A 369 -21.03 1.53 7.35
C ASP A 369 -21.21 0.74 8.66
N PRO A 370 -20.17 -0.03 9.05
CA PRO A 370 -20.15 -0.78 10.31
C PRO A 370 -20.46 0.06 11.56
N LEU A 371 -19.98 1.31 11.59
CA LEU A 371 -20.06 2.17 12.77
C LEU A 371 -21.42 2.87 12.86
N ALA A 372 -22.02 3.25 11.73
CA ALA A 372 -23.41 3.69 11.72
C ALA A 372 -24.34 2.59 12.24
N GLN A 373 -24.14 1.33 11.81
CA GLN A 373 -24.92 0.22 12.32
C GLN A 373 -24.71 -0.01 13.82
N PHE A 374 -23.47 0.14 14.32
CA PHE A 374 -23.21 0.07 15.75
C PHE A 374 -24.00 1.13 16.54
N ARG A 375 -24.00 2.38 16.09
CA ARG A 375 -24.78 3.46 16.72
C ARG A 375 -26.27 3.16 16.77
N GLU A 376 -26.82 2.61 15.70
CA GLU A 376 -28.22 2.23 15.65
C GLU A 376 -28.54 1.08 16.61
N ASN A 377 -27.67 0.07 16.70
CA ASN A 377 -27.83 -1.03 17.65
C ASN A 377 -27.78 -0.54 19.10
N GLN A 378 -26.87 0.41 19.42
CA GLN A 378 -26.81 1.04 20.74
C GLN A 378 -28.10 1.80 21.06
N ARG A 379 -28.63 2.58 20.11
CA ARG A 379 -29.89 3.33 20.29
C ARG A 379 -31.07 2.40 20.58
N LYS A 380 -31.24 1.36 19.76
CA LYS A 380 -32.29 0.34 19.95
C LYS A 380 -32.17 -0.35 21.31
N LEU A 381 -30.94 -0.65 21.74
CA LEU A 381 -30.70 -1.26 23.04
C LEU A 381 -31.15 -0.34 24.19
N TYR A 382 -30.84 0.96 24.12
CA TYR A 382 -31.29 1.94 25.11
C TYR A 382 -32.82 2.11 25.13
N GLU A 383 -33.46 2.15 23.96
CA GLU A 383 -34.93 2.23 23.87
C GLU A 383 -35.59 1.01 24.51
N GLN A 384 -35.11 -0.21 24.22
CA GLN A 384 -35.59 -1.45 24.83
C GLN A 384 -35.38 -1.48 26.35
N MET A 385 -34.25 -0.97 26.84
CA MET A 385 -34.00 -0.87 28.28
C MET A 385 -34.98 0.12 28.94
N ALA A 386 -35.24 1.26 28.31
CA ALA A 386 -36.17 2.26 28.81
C ALA A 386 -37.64 1.77 28.79
N GLU A 387 -38.03 1.01 27.77
CA GLU A 387 -39.35 0.36 27.70
C GLU A 387 -39.52 -0.67 28.82
N LYS A 388 -38.52 -1.54 29.03
CA LYS A 388 -38.52 -2.50 30.15
C LYS A 388 -38.63 -1.80 31.50
N GLU A 389 -37.91 -0.69 31.71
CA GLU A 389 -38.00 0.09 32.95
C GLU A 389 -39.39 0.71 33.14
N ARG A 390 -40.05 1.17 32.06
CA ARG A 390 -41.44 1.67 32.10
C ARG A 390 -42.42 0.54 32.42
N GLU A 391 -42.29 -0.62 31.77
CA GLU A 391 -43.12 -1.78 32.07
C GLU A 391 -42.95 -2.25 33.53
N GLU A 392 -41.74 -2.23 34.07
CA GLU A 392 -41.48 -2.59 35.47
C GLU A 392 -42.11 -1.60 36.43
N LYS A 393 -42.11 -0.29 36.10
CA LYS A 393 -42.82 0.73 36.89
C LYS A 393 -44.34 0.56 36.82
N ASP A 394 -44.87 0.24 35.64
CA ASP A 394 -46.32 0.05 35.42
C ASP A 394 -46.83 -1.25 36.04
N LYS A 395 -46.00 -2.30 36.17
CA LYS A 395 -46.35 -3.56 36.85
C LYS A 395 -46.63 -3.41 38.35
N GLY A 396 -46.32 -2.25 38.95
CA GLY A 396 -46.60 -1.92 40.36
C GLY A 396 -45.87 -2.85 41.35
N PRO A 397 -45.85 -2.52 42.66
CA PRO A 397 -45.24 -3.41 43.65
C PRO A 397 -46.00 -4.75 43.69
N SER A 398 -45.28 -5.86 43.54
CA SER A 398 -45.87 -7.20 43.58
C SER A 398 -46.65 -7.39 44.89
N VAL A 399 -47.94 -7.71 44.79
CA VAL A 399 -48.87 -7.86 45.93
C VAL A 399 -48.51 -9.06 46.83
N VAL A 400 -47.58 -9.91 46.42
CA VAL A 400 -47.13 -11.06 47.21
C VAL A 400 -46.15 -10.60 48.29
N LYS A 401 -46.66 -10.36 49.51
CA LYS A 401 -45.83 -10.23 50.71
C LYS A 401 -44.91 -11.44 50.82
N ARG A 402 -43.61 -11.23 50.65
CA ARG A 402 -42.56 -12.24 50.84
C ARG A 402 -42.64 -12.71 52.30
N TRP A 403 -43.23 -13.88 52.51
CA TRP A 403 -43.31 -14.52 53.82
C TRP A 403 -41.87 -14.91 54.22
N THR A 404 -41.25 -14.11 55.08
CA THR A 404 -39.99 -14.49 55.73
C THR A 404 -40.35 -15.42 56.89
N PRO A 405 -39.98 -16.72 56.85
CA PRO A 405 -40.15 -17.57 58.01
C PRO A 405 -39.14 -17.08 59.06
N SER A 406 -39.63 -16.34 60.04
CA SER A 406 -38.90 -16.10 61.29
C SER A 406 -38.80 -17.44 62.02
N PHE A 407 -37.77 -18.21 61.69
CA PHE A 407 -37.38 -19.42 62.41
C PHE A 407 -36.08 -19.16 63.16
N MET A 408 -36.17 -18.31 64.19
CA MET A 408 -35.46 -18.48 65.47
C MET A 408 -35.94 -17.40 66.42
N GLY A 409 -36.88 -17.80 67.28
CA GLY A 409 -37.41 -17.01 68.35
C GLY A 409 -36.35 -16.70 69.41
N ARG A 410 -36.57 -15.56 70.07
CA ARG A 410 -36.00 -15.22 71.37
C ARG A 410 -35.98 -16.44 72.29
N ARG A 411 -34.82 -16.72 72.88
CA ARG A 411 -34.70 -17.02 74.31
C ARG A 411 -33.45 -16.36 74.85
#